data_AF-A0A1T4W8I8-F1
#
_entry.id   AF-A0A1T4W8I8-F1
#
_cell.length_a   1.000
_cell.length_b   1.000
_cell.length_c   1.000
_cell.angle_alpha   90.00
_cell.angle_beta   90.00
_cell.angle_gamma   90.00
#
_symmetry.space_group_name_H-M   'P 1'
#
loop_
_entity.id
_entity.type
_entity.pdbx_description
1 polymer ?
#
loop_
_entity_poly.entity_id
_entity_poly.type
_entity_poly.pdbx_seq_one_letter_code
_entity_poly.pdbx_strand_id
1 'polypeptide(L)'
;MSFSLPRYQEPDFSLPTFKNAPCARFEPAPCDGVAPDDFHATSIFPEYFQTNQGQWSLPVCSRMDCVVVNLDGALSVVEPRRLRQGDMVCVGRHENGEDGIYVHSEPFPAPPGSTAQFAFRTRMTRESSFSIDYDELYSLLRHERKHGSIVWVMGPAVVFDHDSREALEHLVREGFVDALLAGNALATHDIEASLYRTALGQEIYTKQSSPHGHYHHLDALNVVRKAGSIKAAIDNGSITNGVMNALHDKGIPFVLAGSIRDDGPLPEVYADCYAAQDAMRNIVQKATTVMALATQLHTIAVGNMTPSYTFTKEGQIRPVFFYSVDMSEFVINKLANRGSLSARSILTNVQDFLVTTARGLGI
;
A
#
# COMPACT_ATOMS: atom_id res chain seq x y z
N MET A 1 -19.19 4.66 -18.02
CA MET A 1 -18.15 4.95 -19.02
C MET A 1 -17.16 3.78 -19.04
N SER A 2 -16.50 3.49 -20.16
CA SER A 2 -15.42 2.48 -20.16
C SER A 2 -14.21 3.04 -19.40
N PHE A 3 -13.77 2.36 -18.35
CA PHE A 3 -12.56 2.73 -17.62
C PHE A 3 -11.34 2.69 -18.55
N SER A 4 -10.47 3.71 -18.49
CA SER A 4 -9.21 3.76 -19.22
C SER A 4 -8.09 4.23 -18.30
N LEU A 5 -6.97 3.51 -18.30
CA LEU A 5 -5.78 3.93 -17.57
C LEU A 5 -5.18 5.21 -18.17
N PRO A 6 -4.72 6.16 -17.33
CA PRO A 6 -3.84 7.24 -17.78
C PRO A 6 -2.63 6.67 -18.51
N ARG A 7 -2.28 7.26 -19.65
CA ARG A 7 -1.09 6.88 -20.41
C ARG A 7 0.13 7.57 -19.81
N TYR A 8 1.20 6.81 -19.64
CA TYR A 8 2.50 7.36 -19.28
C TYR A 8 3.02 8.25 -20.40
N GLN A 9 3.48 9.46 -20.06
CA GLN A 9 4.19 10.32 -20.99
C GLN A 9 5.68 10.24 -20.69
N GLU A 10 6.45 9.58 -21.56
CA GLU A 10 7.90 9.50 -21.41
C GLU A 10 8.55 10.89 -21.55
N PRO A 11 9.60 11.19 -20.77
CA PRO A 11 10.39 12.39 -20.99
C PRO A 11 11.04 12.38 -22.37
N ASP A 12 11.02 13.52 -23.06
CA ASP A 12 11.73 13.65 -24.34
C ASP A 12 13.24 13.85 -24.12
N PHE A 13 13.96 12.74 -24.00
CA PHE A 13 15.42 12.75 -23.81
C PHE A 13 16.21 13.25 -25.03
N SER A 14 15.55 13.58 -26.15
CA SER A 14 16.20 14.24 -27.29
C SER A 14 16.47 15.73 -27.05
N LEU A 15 15.80 16.34 -26.07
CA LEU A 15 15.96 17.75 -25.74
C LEU A 15 17.40 18.08 -25.30
N PRO A 16 17.91 19.29 -25.62
CA PRO A 16 19.29 19.67 -25.29
C PRO A 16 19.65 19.51 -23.81
N THR A 17 18.72 19.78 -22.90
CA THR A 17 18.92 19.64 -21.45
C THR A 17 19.33 18.21 -21.07
N PHE A 18 18.69 17.19 -21.66
CA PHE A 18 18.98 15.79 -21.35
C PHE A 18 20.11 15.19 -22.18
N LYS A 19 20.27 15.65 -23.43
CA LYS A 19 21.33 15.20 -24.32
C LYS A 19 22.71 15.67 -23.86
N ASN A 20 22.78 16.89 -23.32
CA ASN A 20 24.01 17.50 -22.83
C ASN A 20 24.21 17.32 -21.32
N ALA A 21 23.27 16.65 -20.63
CA ALA A 21 23.45 16.26 -19.24
C ALA A 21 24.72 15.41 -19.07
N PRO A 22 25.37 15.45 -17.90
CA PRO A 22 26.43 14.51 -17.58
C PRO A 22 25.84 13.13 -17.22
N CYS A 23 26.70 12.11 -17.26
CA CYS A 23 26.37 10.83 -16.65
C CYS A 23 26.22 10.99 -15.13
N ALA A 24 25.28 10.27 -14.54
CA ALA A 24 25.11 10.17 -13.10
C ALA A 24 26.40 9.68 -12.45
N ARG A 25 26.77 10.33 -11.34
CA ARG A 25 27.93 9.94 -10.55
C ARG A 25 27.56 8.87 -9.55
N PHE A 26 28.49 7.95 -9.33
CA PHE A 26 28.37 6.89 -8.34
C PHE A 26 29.63 6.83 -7.48
N GLU A 27 29.44 6.74 -6.17
CA GLU A 27 30.52 6.66 -5.19
C GLU A 27 30.35 5.44 -4.28
N PRO A 28 31.44 4.81 -3.83
CA PRO A 28 31.35 3.63 -2.99
C PRO A 28 30.78 3.99 -1.61
N ALA A 29 29.83 3.19 -1.13
CA ALA A 29 29.35 3.27 0.25
C ALA A 29 30.53 3.10 1.24
N PRO A 30 30.72 4.02 2.19
CA PRO A 30 31.90 4.02 3.07
C PRO A 30 31.94 2.83 4.02
N CYS A 31 30.76 2.33 4.44
CA CYS A 31 30.60 1.13 5.25
C CYS A 31 29.16 0.58 5.14
N ASP A 32 28.94 -0.61 5.69
CA ASP A 32 27.62 -1.24 5.73
C ASP A 32 26.56 -0.33 6.37
N GLY A 33 25.42 -0.19 5.71
CA GLY A 33 24.30 0.60 6.20
C GLY A 33 24.40 2.11 5.97
N VAL A 34 25.46 2.61 5.32
CA VAL A 34 25.75 4.05 5.18
C VAL A 34 25.91 4.42 3.71
N ALA A 35 25.13 5.41 3.26
CA ALA A 35 25.29 6.02 1.95
C ALA A 35 26.45 7.05 1.97
N PRO A 36 27.14 7.28 0.84
CA PRO A 36 28.16 8.34 0.76
C PRO A 36 27.54 9.73 0.99
N ASP A 37 28.38 10.71 1.28
CA ASP A 37 27.95 12.11 1.31
C ASP A 37 27.34 12.49 -0.04
N ASP A 38 26.38 13.42 -0.03
CA ASP A 38 25.69 13.90 -1.23
C ASP A 38 24.88 12.83 -2.00
N PHE A 39 24.57 11.68 -1.38
CA PHE A 39 23.72 10.66 -1.99
C PHE A 39 22.37 11.20 -2.49
N HIS A 40 21.89 10.67 -3.61
CA HIS A 40 20.54 10.95 -4.09
C HIS A 40 19.51 10.11 -3.32
N ALA A 41 18.50 10.77 -2.75
CA ALA A 41 17.40 10.12 -2.04
C ALA A 41 16.18 10.03 -2.97
N THR A 42 15.71 8.83 -3.24
CA THR A 42 14.61 8.60 -4.17
C THR A 42 13.26 9.06 -3.60
N SER A 43 12.35 9.43 -4.49
CA SER A 43 10.97 9.84 -4.23
C SER A 43 9.97 8.73 -4.62
N ILE A 44 8.68 9.09 -4.78
CA ILE A 44 7.64 8.18 -5.31
C ILE A 44 7.52 8.22 -6.83
N PHE A 45 8.16 9.19 -7.49
CA PHE A 45 8.02 9.43 -8.91
C PHE A 45 8.95 8.53 -9.72
N PRO A 46 8.72 8.37 -11.03
CA PRO A 46 9.71 7.84 -11.94
C PRO A 46 10.97 8.71 -11.94
N GLU A 47 12.12 8.10 -11.68
CA GLU A 47 13.41 8.78 -11.62
C GLU A 47 14.37 8.12 -12.60
N TYR A 48 14.87 8.93 -13.53
CA TYR A 48 15.76 8.50 -14.57
C TYR A 48 17.19 8.88 -14.24
N PHE A 49 18.10 7.95 -14.47
CA PHE A 49 19.53 8.14 -14.23
C PHE A 49 20.28 7.92 -15.52
N GLN A 50 21.13 8.87 -15.90
CA GLN A 50 21.94 8.78 -17.10
C GLN A 50 23.17 7.92 -16.84
N THR A 51 23.14 6.65 -17.21
CA THR A 51 24.23 5.69 -16.94
C THR A 51 25.37 5.79 -17.95
N ASN A 52 25.05 6.19 -19.18
CA ASN A 52 25.99 6.54 -20.24
C ASN A 52 25.46 7.79 -20.97
N GLN A 53 26.31 8.51 -21.71
CA GLN A 53 25.89 9.73 -22.40
C GLN A 53 24.67 9.49 -23.28
N GLY A 54 23.56 10.17 -22.99
CA GLY A 54 22.29 10.04 -23.70
C GLY A 54 21.46 8.79 -23.37
N GLN A 55 21.96 7.88 -22.52
CA GLN A 55 21.24 6.68 -22.08
C GLN A 55 20.64 6.89 -20.69
N TRP A 56 19.36 7.21 -20.64
CA TRP A 56 18.59 7.38 -19.41
C TRP A 56 17.88 6.08 -19.02
N SER A 57 18.08 5.63 -17.79
CA SER A 57 17.55 4.38 -17.28
C SER A 57 16.62 4.62 -16.10
N LEU A 58 15.46 3.98 -16.10
CA LEU A 58 14.47 4.00 -15.02
C LEU A 58 14.55 2.70 -14.22
N PRO A 59 14.83 2.74 -12.90
CA PRO A 59 14.82 1.53 -12.07
C PRO A 59 13.42 0.89 -12.01
N VAL A 60 13.35 -0.44 -12.06
CA VAL A 60 12.06 -1.17 -12.13
C VAL A 60 11.26 -1.09 -10.83
N CYS A 61 11.93 -1.18 -9.68
CA CYS A 61 11.29 -1.25 -8.37
C CYS A 61 11.62 -0.03 -7.50
N SER A 62 10.98 1.10 -7.77
CA SER A 62 11.21 2.34 -7.00
C SER A 62 10.56 2.34 -5.60
N ARG A 63 11.09 3.17 -4.71
CA ARG A 63 10.65 3.38 -3.32
C ARG A 63 11.16 4.74 -2.84
N MET A 64 10.38 5.49 -2.08
CA MET A 64 10.88 6.72 -1.48
C MET A 64 11.89 6.46 -0.36
N ASP A 65 12.67 7.47 0.00
CA ASP A 65 13.66 7.44 1.10
C ASP A 65 14.70 6.30 0.95
N CYS A 66 15.03 5.94 -0.28
CA CYS A 66 16.04 4.95 -0.62
C CYS A 66 17.17 5.58 -1.44
N VAL A 67 18.19 4.79 -1.78
CA VAL A 67 19.29 5.21 -2.66
C VAL A 67 19.38 4.32 -3.88
N VAL A 68 19.96 4.84 -4.97
CA VAL A 68 20.18 4.07 -6.19
C VAL A 68 21.59 3.51 -6.21
N VAL A 69 21.71 2.19 -6.35
CA VAL A 69 22.98 1.47 -6.48
C VAL A 69 23.14 1.02 -7.93
N ASN A 70 24.33 1.22 -8.50
CA ASN A 70 24.71 0.72 -9.80
C ASN A 70 25.46 -0.60 -9.67
N LEU A 71 24.86 -1.67 -10.19
CA LEU A 71 25.41 -3.02 -10.24
C LEU A 71 25.75 -3.34 -11.70
N ASP A 72 26.96 -3.02 -12.14
CA ASP A 72 27.46 -3.28 -13.50
C ASP A 72 26.52 -2.80 -14.63
N GLY A 73 25.93 -1.61 -14.45
CA GLY A 73 25.00 -0.98 -15.39
C GLY A 73 23.52 -1.23 -15.10
N ALA A 74 23.19 -2.14 -14.17
CA ALA A 74 21.83 -2.33 -13.67
C ALA A 74 21.59 -1.47 -12.42
N LEU A 75 20.53 -0.65 -12.45
CA LEU A 75 20.18 0.20 -11.32
C LEU A 75 19.22 -0.51 -10.37
N SER A 76 19.55 -0.49 -9.08
CA SER A 76 18.71 -1.02 -8.01
C SER A 76 18.42 0.05 -6.97
N VAL A 77 17.16 0.16 -6.54
CA VAL A 77 16.77 1.03 -5.43
C VAL A 77 16.88 0.25 -4.12
N VAL A 78 17.71 0.73 -3.20
CA VAL A 78 18.13 0.00 -1.99
C VAL A 78 17.89 0.88 -0.77
N GLU A 79 17.32 0.30 0.29
CA GLU A 79 17.19 0.98 1.58
C GLU A 79 18.58 1.16 2.19
N PRO A 80 18.92 2.33 2.79
CA PRO A 80 20.26 2.57 3.34
C PRO A 80 20.75 1.46 4.27
N ARG A 81 19.86 0.91 5.12
CA ARG A 81 20.16 -0.21 6.04
C ARG A 81 20.66 -1.50 5.36
N ARG A 82 20.49 -1.64 4.04
CA ARG A 82 20.89 -2.81 3.26
C ARG A 82 22.15 -2.60 2.43
N LEU A 83 22.68 -1.37 2.40
CA LEU A 83 23.93 -1.07 1.72
C LEU A 83 25.08 -1.88 2.32
N ARG A 84 25.95 -2.36 1.44
CA ARG A 84 27.23 -2.96 1.80
C ARG A 84 28.36 -2.00 1.48
N GLN A 85 29.44 -2.08 2.26
CA GLN A 85 30.64 -1.33 1.97
C GLN A 85 31.09 -1.56 0.51
N GLY A 86 31.33 -0.47 -0.22
CA GLY A 86 31.75 -0.53 -1.62
C GLY A 86 30.61 -0.56 -2.64
N ASP A 87 29.33 -0.69 -2.24
CA ASP A 87 28.20 -0.52 -3.16
C ASP A 87 28.31 0.85 -3.86
N MET A 88 28.18 0.89 -5.18
CA MET A 88 28.31 2.12 -5.96
C MET A 88 26.98 2.89 -5.93
N VAL A 89 26.86 3.85 -5.01
CA VAL A 89 25.65 4.62 -4.73
C VAL A 89 25.63 5.93 -5.54
N CYS A 90 24.49 6.27 -6.12
CA CYS A 90 24.30 7.51 -6.87
C CYS A 90 24.43 8.73 -5.95
N VAL A 91 25.19 9.73 -6.40
CA VAL A 91 25.38 11.01 -5.72
C VAL A 91 24.94 12.17 -6.62
N GLY A 92 24.42 13.22 -6.01
CA GLY A 92 23.81 14.36 -6.69
C GLY A 92 22.45 14.72 -6.08
N ARG A 93 22.13 16.02 -6.09
CA ARG A 93 20.91 16.58 -5.46
C ARG A 93 20.01 17.30 -6.45
N HIS A 94 20.50 17.55 -7.66
CA HIS A 94 19.73 18.21 -8.70
C HIS A 94 18.90 17.18 -9.48
N GLU A 95 17.64 17.51 -9.69
CA GLU A 95 16.61 16.57 -10.16
C GLU A 95 16.10 16.89 -11.57
N ASN A 96 16.70 17.87 -12.27
CA ASN A 96 16.30 18.28 -13.64
C ASN A 96 17.34 17.87 -14.70
N GLY A 97 18.20 16.91 -14.38
CA GLY A 97 19.22 16.35 -15.26
C GLY A 97 20.63 16.92 -15.06
N GLU A 98 20.81 17.94 -14.21
CA GLU A 98 22.10 18.60 -14.00
C GLU A 98 23.17 17.66 -13.44
N ASP A 99 22.76 16.71 -12.59
CA ASP A 99 23.63 15.66 -12.01
C ASP A 99 23.49 14.32 -12.76
N GLY A 100 22.86 14.30 -13.94
CA GLY A 100 22.48 13.06 -14.62
C GLY A 100 21.32 12.32 -13.95
N ILE A 101 20.54 13.03 -13.13
CA ILE A 101 19.36 12.54 -12.40
C ILE A 101 18.15 13.38 -12.81
N TYR A 102 17.05 12.72 -13.19
CA TYR A 102 15.82 13.40 -13.59
C TYR A 102 14.59 12.81 -12.90
N VAL A 103 13.89 13.62 -12.11
CA VAL A 103 12.64 13.25 -11.45
C VAL A 103 11.46 13.66 -12.32
N HIS A 104 10.72 12.68 -12.86
CA HIS A 104 9.53 12.93 -13.67
C HIS A 104 8.29 13.04 -12.78
N SER A 105 7.99 14.25 -12.29
CA SER A 105 6.94 14.50 -11.30
C SER A 105 5.51 14.54 -11.86
N GLU A 106 5.34 14.71 -13.18
CA GLU A 106 4.03 14.72 -13.86
C GLU A 106 3.92 13.65 -14.95
N PRO A 107 4.08 12.35 -14.63
CA PRO A 107 4.12 11.28 -15.62
C PRO A 107 2.75 10.92 -16.23
N PHE A 108 1.67 11.31 -15.53
CA PHE A 108 0.28 11.03 -15.90
C PHE A 108 -0.53 12.34 -15.84
N PRO A 109 -0.40 13.22 -16.84
CA PRO A 109 -1.03 14.53 -16.77
C PRO A 109 -2.56 14.42 -16.77
N ALA A 110 -3.18 15.25 -15.94
CA ALA A 110 -4.62 15.41 -15.93
C ALA A 110 -5.12 16.08 -17.22
N PRO A 111 -6.40 15.90 -17.59
CA PRO A 111 -7.00 16.62 -18.70
C PRO A 111 -6.84 18.15 -18.55
N PRO A 112 -6.59 18.91 -19.63
CA PRO A 112 -6.43 20.36 -19.55
C PRO A 112 -7.68 21.07 -18.98
N GLY A 113 -7.50 22.03 -18.06
CA GLY A 113 -8.54 23.00 -17.68
C GLY A 113 -8.89 23.16 -16.19
N SER A 114 -8.12 22.63 -15.25
CA SER A 114 -8.50 22.61 -13.82
C SER A 114 -7.96 23.76 -12.95
N THR A 115 -7.09 24.63 -13.45
CA THR A 115 -6.45 25.66 -12.62
C THR A 115 -7.08 27.04 -12.82
N ALA A 116 -8.03 27.40 -11.95
CA ALA A 116 -8.50 28.78 -11.81
C ALA A 116 -7.56 29.58 -10.88
N GLN A 117 -7.31 30.86 -11.17
CA GLN A 117 -6.46 31.74 -10.34
C GLN A 117 -6.99 31.93 -8.90
N PHE A 118 -8.29 31.70 -8.69
CA PHE A 118 -8.93 31.70 -7.38
C PHE A 118 -9.96 30.55 -7.33
N ALA A 119 -9.89 29.71 -6.29
CA ALA A 119 -10.75 28.54 -6.13
C ALA A 119 -11.10 28.29 -4.66
N PHE A 120 -12.36 27.93 -4.41
CA PHE A 120 -12.81 27.37 -3.12
C PHE A 120 -12.70 25.85 -3.17
N ARG A 121 -12.65 25.19 -2.00
CA ARG A 121 -12.59 23.71 -1.86
C ARG A 121 -11.37 23.08 -2.55
N THR A 122 -10.22 23.74 -2.46
CA THR A 122 -8.92 23.23 -2.97
C THR A 122 -8.33 22.12 -2.10
N ARG A 123 -8.90 21.87 -0.91
CA ARG A 123 -8.51 20.80 0.00
C ARG A 123 -9.70 19.91 0.30
N MET A 124 -9.41 18.63 0.53
CA MET A 124 -10.39 17.65 0.96
C MET A 124 -10.81 17.92 2.40
N THR A 125 -12.12 17.98 2.63
CA THR A 125 -12.73 18.15 3.95
C THR A 125 -13.96 17.26 4.05
N ARG A 126 -14.59 17.21 5.23
CA ARG A 126 -15.92 16.62 5.42
C ARG A 126 -17.03 17.13 4.50
N GLU A 127 -16.82 18.27 3.83
CA GLU A 127 -17.80 18.85 2.90
C GLU A 127 -17.57 18.44 1.43
N SER A 128 -16.51 17.67 1.16
CA SER A 128 -16.23 17.14 -0.18
C SER A 128 -17.27 16.10 -0.60
N SER A 129 -17.77 16.20 -1.83
CA SER A 129 -18.65 15.19 -2.43
C SER A 129 -17.84 14.03 -3.02
N PHE A 130 -18.27 12.79 -2.78
CA PHE A 130 -17.53 11.59 -3.20
C PHE A 130 -18.23 10.73 -4.26
N SER A 131 -19.40 11.16 -4.79
CA SER A 131 -20.21 10.30 -5.65
C SER A 131 -19.45 9.83 -6.91
N ILE A 132 -18.75 10.75 -7.58
CA ILE A 132 -17.94 10.41 -8.75
C ILE A 132 -16.70 9.59 -8.37
N ASP A 133 -16.12 9.83 -7.19
CA ASP A 133 -14.98 9.06 -6.69
C ASP A 133 -15.34 7.58 -6.50
N TYR A 134 -16.56 7.30 -6.02
CA TYR A 134 -17.08 5.93 -5.93
C TYR A 134 -17.32 5.31 -7.31
N ASP A 135 -17.92 6.03 -8.27
CA ASP A 135 -18.13 5.52 -9.63
C ASP A 135 -16.79 5.19 -10.33
N GLU A 136 -15.79 6.05 -10.16
CA GLU A 136 -14.43 5.82 -10.63
C GLU A 136 -13.78 4.63 -9.93
N LEU A 137 -13.91 4.54 -8.60
CA LEU A 137 -13.38 3.44 -7.80
C LEU A 137 -13.97 2.10 -8.24
N TYR A 138 -15.28 1.99 -8.44
CA TYR A 138 -15.91 0.74 -8.89
C TYR A 138 -15.42 0.34 -10.27
N SER A 139 -15.27 1.33 -11.17
CA SER A 139 -14.77 1.11 -12.52
C SER A 139 -13.31 0.64 -12.50
N LEU A 140 -12.49 1.24 -11.64
CA LEU A 140 -11.10 0.84 -11.38
C LEU A 140 -11.04 -0.58 -10.83
N LEU A 141 -11.71 -0.88 -9.71
CA LEU A 141 -11.64 -2.20 -9.07
C LEU A 141 -12.11 -3.33 -10.00
N ARG A 142 -13.12 -3.10 -10.84
CA ARG A 142 -13.55 -4.06 -11.88
C ARG A 142 -12.47 -4.32 -12.93
N HIS A 143 -11.70 -3.29 -13.31
CA HIS A 143 -10.57 -3.42 -14.22
C HIS A 143 -9.41 -4.17 -13.55
N GLU A 144 -9.03 -3.74 -12.34
CA GLU A 144 -7.91 -4.28 -11.58
C GLU A 144 -8.11 -5.75 -11.19
N ARG A 145 -9.35 -6.18 -10.87
CA ARG A 145 -9.71 -7.59 -10.66
C ARG A 145 -9.26 -8.51 -11.81
N LYS A 146 -9.14 -7.99 -13.03
CA LYS A 146 -8.76 -8.78 -14.23
C LYS A 146 -7.34 -8.53 -14.70
N HIS A 147 -6.80 -7.34 -14.42
CA HIS A 147 -5.60 -6.83 -15.08
C HIS A 147 -4.51 -6.34 -14.12
N GLY A 148 -4.75 -6.37 -12.81
CA GLY A 148 -3.87 -5.80 -11.81
C GLY A 148 -3.71 -6.67 -10.56
N SER A 149 -3.32 -6.00 -9.47
CA SER A 149 -3.13 -6.55 -8.14
C SER A 149 -3.62 -5.51 -7.12
N ILE A 150 -4.71 -5.84 -6.41
CA ILE A 150 -5.37 -4.99 -5.42
C ILE A 150 -4.93 -5.41 -4.02
N VAL A 151 -4.12 -4.58 -3.37
CA VAL A 151 -3.60 -4.83 -2.02
C VAL A 151 -4.41 -4.04 -1.00
N TRP A 152 -4.98 -4.71 0.00
CA TRP A 152 -5.75 -4.07 1.06
C TRP A 152 -4.93 -3.93 2.33
N VAL A 153 -4.86 -2.73 2.89
CA VAL A 153 -4.10 -2.38 4.10
C VAL A 153 -5.09 -1.95 5.16
N MET A 154 -5.32 -2.74 6.21
CA MET A 154 -6.52 -2.56 7.04
C MET A 154 -6.26 -2.60 8.54
N GLY A 155 -6.99 -1.77 9.27
CA GLY A 155 -7.08 -1.79 10.74
C GLY A 155 -8.26 -2.63 11.23
N PRO A 156 -8.31 -2.96 12.54
CA PRO A 156 -9.33 -3.85 13.08
C PRO A 156 -10.77 -3.31 12.99
N ALA A 157 -10.95 -2.00 12.79
CA ALA A 157 -12.28 -1.38 12.69
C ALA A 157 -13.15 -1.97 11.56
N VAL A 158 -12.53 -2.57 10.53
CA VAL A 158 -13.23 -3.19 9.39
C VAL A 158 -13.91 -4.52 9.74
N VAL A 159 -13.60 -5.12 10.91
CA VAL A 159 -14.19 -6.40 11.35
C VAL A 159 -14.99 -6.27 12.66
N PHE A 160 -15.17 -5.04 13.17
CA PHE A 160 -15.93 -4.78 14.40
C PHE A 160 -17.44 -4.69 14.18
N ASP A 161 -17.88 -4.71 12.92
CA ASP A 161 -19.27 -4.65 12.52
C ASP A 161 -19.59 -5.81 11.58
N HIS A 162 -20.76 -6.42 11.77
CA HIS A 162 -21.21 -7.59 11.02
C HIS A 162 -21.20 -7.37 9.51
N ASP A 163 -21.86 -6.31 9.03
CA ASP A 163 -22.10 -6.09 7.60
C ASP A 163 -20.80 -5.70 6.89
N SER A 164 -19.93 -4.93 7.55
CA SER A 164 -18.61 -4.60 7.01
C SER A 164 -17.69 -5.82 6.91
N ARG A 165 -17.73 -6.72 7.89
CA ARG A 165 -16.98 -7.98 7.88
C ARG A 165 -17.47 -8.89 6.75
N GLU A 166 -18.78 -9.02 6.59
CA GLU A 166 -19.40 -9.79 5.50
C GLU A 166 -19.07 -9.21 4.12
N ALA A 167 -19.18 -7.88 3.96
CA ALA A 167 -18.82 -7.20 2.72
C ALA A 167 -17.35 -7.42 2.35
N LEU A 168 -16.44 -7.39 3.33
CA LEU A 168 -15.03 -7.67 3.12
C LEU A 168 -14.80 -9.14 2.74
N GLU A 169 -15.51 -10.09 3.37
CA GLU A 169 -15.47 -11.49 2.97
C GLU A 169 -15.90 -11.68 1.51
N HIS A 170 -16.98 -11.03 1.07
CA HIS A 170 -17.43 -11.07 -0.32
C HIS A 170 -16.41 -10.46 -1.29
N LEU A 171 -15.79 -9.32 -0.95
CA LEU A 171 -14.71 -8.73 -1.75
C LEU A 171 -13.54 -9.71 -1.96
N VAL A 172 -13.14 -10.42 -0.90
CA VAL A 172 -12.12 -11.49 -0.98
C VAL A 172 -12.60 -12.62 -1.89
N ARG A 173 -13.81 -13.13 -1.66
CA ARG A 173 -14.33 -14.30 -2.40
C ARG A 173 -14.55 -14.00 -3.88
N GLU A 174 -14.85 -12.76 -4.22
CA GLU A 174 -15.07 -12.28 -5.58
C GLU A 174 -13.79 -11.78 -6.26
N GLY A 175 -12.60 -11.90 -5.64
CA GLY A 175 -11.34 -11.58 -6.29
C GLY A 175 -11.10 -10.08 -6.45
N PHE A 176 -11.62 -9.25 -5.55
CA PHE A 176 -11.28 -7.84 -5.43
C PHE A 176 -10.14 -7.60 -4.41
N VAL A 177 -9.56 -8.67 -3.87
CA VAL A 177 -8.45 -8.66 -2.92
C VAL A 177 -7.40 -9.65 -3.41
N ASP A 178 -6.20 -9.18 -3.74
CA ASP A 178 -5.07 -10.03 -4.16
C ASP A 178 -4.04 -10.22 -3.05
N ALA A 179 -4.03 -9.33 -2.05
CA ALA A 179 -3.28 -9.50 -0.81
C ALA A 179 -3.85 -8.63 0.32
N LEU A 180 -3.60 -9.03 1.56
CA LEU A 180 -4.01 -8.29 2.76
C LEU A 180 -2.81 -7.98 3.67
N LEU A 181 -2.64 -6.71 4.03
CA LEU A 181 -1.62 -6.24 4.97
C LEU A 181 -2.31 -5.67 6.21
N ALA A 182 -2.00 -6.22 7.38
CA ALA A 182 -2.60 -5.79 8.64
C ALA A 182 -1.65 -6.02 9.81
N GLY A 183 -2.17 -5.90 11.03
CA GLY A 183 -1.49 -6.35 12.25
C GLY A 183 -2.31 -7.39 13.00
N ASN A 184 -1.78 -7.87 14.13
CA ASN A 184 -2.38 -8.92 14.96
C ASN A 184 -3.86 -8.67 15.28
N ALA A 185 -4.22 -7.42 15.61
CA ALA A 185 -5.56 -7.06 16.05
C ALA A 185 -6.66 -7.37 15.00
N LEU A 186 -6.41 -7.11 13.71
CA LEU A 186 -7.43 -7.37 12.68
C LEU A 186 -7.74 -8.86 12.61
N ALA A 187 -6.71 -9.69 12.44
CA ALA A 187 -6.88 -11.13 12.34
C ALA A 187 -7.46 -11.73 13.63
N THR A 188 -7.03 -11.24 14.79
CA THR A 188 -7.54 -11.70 16.09
C THR A 188 -9.04 -11.45 16.22
N HIS A 189 -9.50 -10.24 15.91
CA HIS A 189 -10.91 -9.90 16.06
C HIS A 189 -11.80 -10.46 14.95
N ASP A 190 -11.27 -10.73 13.75
CA ASP A 190 -11.99 -11.51 12.74
C ASP A 190 -12.25 -12.96 13.20
N ILE A 191 -11.26 -13.57 13.86
CA ILE A 191 -11.35 -14.92 14.43
C ILE A 191 -12.25 -14.92 15.66
N GLU A 192 -12.15 -13.91 16.53
CA GLU A 192 -13.07 -13.71 17.66
C GLU A 192 -14.52 -13.65 17.19
N ALA A 193 -14.78 -12.90 16.11
CA ALA A 193 -16.10 -12.83 15.49
C ALA A 193 -16.56 -14.19 14.95
N SER A 194 -15.66 -14.98 14.34
CA SER A 194 -16.01 -16.33 13.87
C SER A 194 -16.38 -17.28 15.01
N LEU A 195 -15.71 -17.17 16.17
CA LEU A 195 -15.88 -18.10 17.29
C LEU A 195 -17.02 -17.70 18.23
N TYR A 196 -17.14 -16.40 18.50
CA TYR A 196 -17.98 -15.87 19.57
C TYR A 196 -18.98 -14.81 19.09
N ARG A 197 -18.92 -14.40 17.82
CA ARG A 197 -19.69 -13.28 17.24
C ARG A 197 -19.44 -11.94 17.93
N THR A 198 -18.27 -11.79 18.55
CA THR A 198 -17.86 -10.56 19.23
C THR A 198 -16.58 -9.98 18.67
N ALA A 199 -16.38 -8.69 18.92
CA ALA A 199 -15.09 -8.02 18.86
C ALA A 199 -14.87 -7.29 20.18
N LEU A 200 -13.76 -7.58 20.88
CA LEU A 200 -13.50 -7.11 22.24
C LEU A 200 -14.67 -7.40 23.20
N GLY A 201 -15.32 -8.55 23.03
CA GLY A 201 -16.42 -8.99 23.90
C GLY A 201 -17.76 -8.31 23.66
N GLN A 202 -17.85 -7.38 22.70
CA GLN A 202 -19.10 -6.79 22.26
C GLN A 202 -19.60 -7.50 21.00
N GLU A 203 -20.87 -7.87 20.96
CA GLU A 203 -21.47 -8.56 19.81
C GLU A 203 -21.52 -7.62 18.60
N ILE A 204 -21.01 -8.09 17.45
CA ILE A 204 -20.69 -7.25 16.28
C ILE A 204 -21.94 -6.75 15.52
N TYR A 205 -23.12 -7.28 15.81
CA TYR A 205 -24.39 -6.81 15.25
C TYR A 205 -25.18 -5.99 16.27
N THR A 206 -25.41 -6.55 17.46
CA THR A 206 -26.30 -5.95 18.46
C THR A 206 -25.64 -4.88 19.33
N LYS A 207 -24.30 -4.80 19.33
CA LYS A 207 -23.49 -3.94 20.22
C LYS A 207 -23.68 -4.23 21.71
N GLN A 208 -24.27 -5.37 22.06
CA GLN A 208 -24.40 -5.76 23.46
C GLN A 208 -23.12 -6.41 23.96
N SER A 209 -22.68 -6.06 25.17
CA SER A 209 -21.55 -6.71 25.80
C SER A 209 -21.93 -8.14 26.21
N SER A 210 -21.10 -9.10 25.82
CA SER A 210 -21.25 -10.49 26.22
C SER A 210 -20.74 -10.71 27.65
N PRO A 211 -21.37 -11.57 28.46
CA PRO A 211 -20.81 -12.01 29.73
C PRO A 211 -19.41 -12.58 29.54
N HIS A 212 -18.44 -12.09 30.32
CA HIS A 212 -17.01 -12.46 30.20
C HIS A 212 -16.37 -12.14 28.84
N GLY A 213 -16.97 -11.25 28.03
CA GLY A 213 -16.51 -10.95 26.68
C GLY A 213 -15.06 -10.44 26.58
N HIS A 214 -14.51 -9.86 27.65
CA HIS A 214 -13.10 -9.45 27.68
C HIS A 214 -12.11 -10.62 27.51
N TYR A 215 -12.53 -11.87 27.73
CA TYR A 215 -11.70 -13.05 27.44
C TYR A 215 -11.79 -13.52 25.98
N HIS A 216 -12.82 -13.16 25.23
CA HIS A 216 -13.09 -13.76 23.91
C HIS A 216 -11.91 -13.64 22.93
N HIS A 217 -11.28 -12.46 22.84
CA HIS A 217 -10.11 -12.28 21.98
C HIS A 217 -8.89 -13.10 22.46
N LEU A 218 -8.70 -13.24 23.77
CA LEU A 218 -7.63 -14.08 24.36
C LEU A 218 -7.87 -15.57 24.12
N ASP A 219 -9.13 -16.00 24.22
CA ASP A 219 -9.53 -17.37 23.93
C ASP A 219 -9.37 -17.68 22.43
N ALA A 220 -9.73 -16.73 21.55
CA ALA A 220 -9.48 -16.84 20.11
C ALA A 220 -7.98 -17.01 19.80
N LEU A 221 -7.12 -16.19 20.42
CA LEU A 221 -5.67 -16.33 20.32
C LEU A 221 -5.20 -17.73 20.79
N ASN A 222 -5.70 -18.20 21.94
CA ASN A 222 -5.34 -19.51 22.48
C ASN A 222 -5.78 -20.66 21.57
N VAL A 223 -6.97 -20.59 20.96
CA VAL A 223 -7.44 -21.58 19.98
C VAL A 223 -6.46 -21.70 18.83
N VAL A 224 -6.06 -20.57 18.23
CA VAL A 224 -5.12 -20.57 17.10
C VAL A 224 -3.74 -21.05 17.52
N ARG A 225 -3.22 -20.56 18.64
CA ARG A 225 -1.89 -20.97 19.15
C ARG A 225 -1.85 -22.45 19.50
N LYS A 226 -2.94 -23.02 20.03
CA LYS A 226 -3.07 -24.45 20.29
C LYS A 226 -3.08 -25.28 18.99
N ALA A 227 -3.69 -24.76 17.93
CA ALA A 227 -3.66 -25.38 16.60
C ALA A 227 -2.28 -25.21 15.92
N GLY A 228 -1.50 -24.20 16.33
CA GLY A 228 -0.15 -23.91 15.82
C GLY A 228 -0.12 -22.87 14.69
N SER A 229 -1.24 -22.61 14.03
CA SER A 229 -1.41 -21.57 13.00
C SER A 229 -2.89 -21.31 12.73
N ILE A 230 -3.21 -20.15 12.15
CA ILE A 230 -4.54 -19.81 11.60
C ILE A 230 -4.92 -20.86 10.57
N LYS A 231 -3.99 -21.25 9.69
CA LYS A 231 -4.22 -22.31 8.69
C LYS A 231 -4.67 -23.61 9.36
N ALA A 232 -3.94 -24.09 10.37
CA ALA A 232 -4.28 -25.33 11.06
C ALA A 232 -5.63 -25.24 11.80
N ALA A 233 -5.95 -24.07 12.37
CA ALA A 233 -7.24 -23.81 13.02
C ALA A 233 -8.42 -23.76 12.03
N ILE A 234 -8.19 -23.35 10.78
CA ILE A 234 -9.18 -23.43 9.71
C ILE A 234 -9.31 -24.89 9.22
N ASP A 235 -8.20 -25.55 8.90
CA ASP A 235 -8.16 -26.92 8.37
C ASP A 235 -8.86 -27.93 9.31
N ASN A 236 -8.76 -27.72 10.63
CA ASN A 236 -9.38 -28.59 11.64
C ASN A 236 -10.82 -28.19 12.01
N GLY A 237 -11.38 -27.16 11.37
CA GLY A 237 -12.77 -26.72 11.56
C GLY A 237 -13.01 -25.84 12.79
N SER A 238 -11.97 -25.37 13.50
CA SER A 238 -12.15 -24.42 14.60
C SER A 238 -12.61 -23.05 14.11
N ILE A 239 -12.11 -22.62 12.95
CA ILE A 239 -12.50 -21.36 12.29
C ILE A 239 -13.19 -21.70 10.98
N THR A 240 -14.44 -21.26 10.81
CA THR A 240 -15.31 -21.72 9.72
C THR A 240 -15.85 -20.60 8.82
N ASN A 241 -15.61 -19.34 9.17
CA ASN A 241 -16.05 -18.18 8.39
C ASN A 241 -15.15 -16.96 8.66
N GLY A 242 -15.40 -15.86 7.97
CA GLY A 242 -14.68 -14.61 8.15
C GLY A 242 -13.59 -14.35 7.12
N VAL A 243 -12.95 -13.20 7.29
CA VAL A 243 -11.95 -12.70 6.35
C VAL A 243 -10.75 -13.64 6.28
N MET A 244 -10.21 -14.07 7.43
CA MET A 244 -9.05 -14.97 7.47
C MET A 244 -9.37 -16.35 6.87
N ASN A 245 -10.60 -16.84 7.05
CA ASN A 245 -11.08 -18.06 6.40
C ASN A 245 -11.18 -17.87 4.87
N ALA A 246 -11.78 -16.78 4.40
CA ALA A 246 -11.90 -16.51 2.97
C ALA A 246 -10.54 -16.32 2.28
N LEU A 247 -9.56 -15.69 2.94
CA LEU A 247 -8.19 -15.57 2.42
C LEU A 247 -7.55 -16.96 2.27
N HIS A 248 -7.72 -17.83 3.26
CA HIS A 248 -7.21 -19.20 3.22
C HIS A 248 -7.85 -19.99 2.07
N ASP A 249 -9.18 -19.96 1.95
CA ASP A 249 -9.93 -20.68 0.90
C ASP A 249 -9.49 -20.25 -0.51
N LYS A 250 -9.17 -18.96 -0.69
CA LYS A 250 -8.73 -18.40 -1.97
C LYS A 250 -7.23 -18.47 -2.20
N GLY A 251 -6.45 -18.90 -1.21
CA GLY A 251 -4.99 -18.90 -1.28
C GLY A 251 -4.40 -17.50 -1.40
N ILE A 252 -5.07 -16.48 -0.85
CA ILE A 252 -4.64 -15.08 -0.92
C ILE A 252 -3.59 -14.83 0.16
N PRO A 253 -2.40 -14.30 -0.19
CA PRO A 253 -1.36 -14.02 0.79
C PRO A 253 -1.75 -12.86 1.72
N PHE A 254 -1.30 -12.95 2.97
CA PHE A 254 -1.42 -11.86 3.93
C PHE A 254 -0.15 -11.68 4.75
N VAL A 255 0.04 -10.48 5.31
CA VAL A 255 1.12 -10.16 6.24
C VAL A 255 0.53 -9.50 7.48
N LEU A 256 0.87 -10.05 8.65
CA LEU A 256 0.52 -9.48 9.96
C LEU A 256 1.78 -8.89 10.59
N ALA A 257 1.93 -7.57 10.56
CA ALA A 257 3.02 -6.90 11.25
C ALA A 257 2.73 -6.80 12.75
N GLY A 258 3.73 -7.15 13.56
CA GLY A 258 3.66 -7.02 15.01
C GLY A 258 3.68 -5.57 15.47
N SER A 259 3.05 -5.32 16.60
CA SER A 259 3.04 -4.04 17.30
C SER A 259 3.28 -4.24 18.79
N ILE A 260 3.84 -3.22 19.45
CA ILE A 260 4.11 -3.23 20.90
C ILE A 260 2.86 -3.38 21.79
N ARG A 261 1.66 -3.30 21.20
CA ARG A 261 0.38 -3.47 21.89
C ARG A 261 -0.25 -4.85 21.70
N ASP A 262 0.39 -5.75 20.97
CA ASP A 262 -0.24 -7.01 20.57
C ASP A 262 -0.43 -7.96 21.76
N ASP A 263 -1.66 -8.43 21.94
CA ASP A 263 -1.98 -9.56 22.82
C ASP A 263 -1.70 -10.89 22.12
N GLY A 264 -1.15 -11.88 22.82
CA GLY A 264 -0.87 -13.21 22.27
C GLY A 264 0.60 -13.35 21.81
N PRO A 265 0.96 -12.98 20.57
CA PRO A 265 0.14 -12.74 19.36
C PRO A 265 -0.21 -14.04 18.60
N LEU A 266 -0.91 -13.93 17.47
CA LEU A 266 -1.10 -15.05 16.53
C LEU A 266 0.26 -15.56 16.00
N PRO A 267 0.41 -16.87 15.71
CA PRO A 267 1.68 -17.44 15.24
C PRO A 267 2.25 -16.81 13.97
N GLU A 268 1.40 -16.31 13.09
CA GLU A 268 1.76 -15.69 11.79
C GLU A 268 2.30 -14.27 11.91
N VAL A 269 2.27 -13.67 13.10
CA VAL A 269 2.68 -12.27 13.29
C VAL A 269 4.20 -12.16 13.20
N TYR A 270 4.67 -11.26 12.34
CA TYR A 270 6.07 -10.87 12.27
C TYR A 270 6.41 -9.96 13.46
N ALA A 271 7.10 -10.52 14.46
CA ALA A 271 7.56 -9.76 15.62
C ALA A 271 8.67 -8.75 15.27
N ASP A 272 9.50 -9.06 14.27
CA ASP A 272 10.54 -8.15 13.76
C ASP A 272 9.92 -7.19 12.73
N CYS A 273 10.01 -5.88 13.01
CA CYS A 273 9.42 -4.85 12.16
C CYS A 273 10.10 -4.71 10.79
N TYR A 274 11.38 -5.06 10.69
CA TYR A 274 12.09 -5.08 9.41
C TYR A 274 11.69 -6.28 8.58
N ALA A 275 11.56 -7.47 9.21
CA ALA A 275 11.04 -8.64 8.52
C ALA A 275 9.60 -8.43 8.03
N ALA A 276 8.76 -7.77 8.86
CA ALA A 276 7.40 -7.39 8.47
C ALA A 276 7.40 -6.42 7.28
N GLN A 277 8.25 -5.38 7.33
CA GLN A 277 8.40 -4.42 6.23
C GLN A 277 8.86 -5.11 4.93
N ASP A 278 9.83 -6.02 5.00
CA ASP A 278 10.33 -6.76 3.84
C ASP A 278 9.22 -7.65 3.24
N ALA A 279 8.46 -8.34 4.09
CA ALA A 279 7.31 -9.14 3.66
C ALA A 279 6.22 -8.27 3.00
N MET A 280 5.90 -7.11 3.58
CA MET A 280 4.97 -6.14 2.98
C MET A 280 5.47 -5.62 1.63
N ARG A 281 6.75 -5.22 1.54
CA ARG A 281 7.34 -4.69 0.31
C ARG A 281 7.30 -5.71 -0.83
N ASN A 282 7.53 -6.98 -0.53
CA ASN A 282 7.47 -8.05 -1.53
C ASN A 282 6.09 -8.20 -2.20
N ILE A 283 5.03 -7.84 -1.48
CA ILE A 283 3.66 -7.77 -1.99
C ILE A 283 3.44 -6.42 -2.70
N VAL A 284 3.74 -5.31 -2.03
CA VAL A 284 3.43 -3.95 -2.50
C VAL A 284 4.12 -3.59 -3.81
N GLN A 285 5.33 -4.09 -4.08
CA GLN A 285 6.02 -3.82 -5.35
C GLN A 285 5.26 -4.32 -6.60
N LYS A 286 4.31 -5.24 -6.43
CA LYS A 286 3.44 -5.75 -7.51
C LYS A 286 2.07 -5.08 -7.53
N ALA A 287 1.75 -4.25 -6.53
CA ALA A 287 0.46 -3.62 -6.40
C ALA A 287 0.26 -2.61 -7.54
N THR A 288 -0.90 -2.65 -8.15
CA THR A 288 -1.38 -1.63 -9.09
C THR A 288 -2.45 -0.77 -8.44
N THR A 289 -3.11 -1.28 -7.40
CA THR A 289 -4.04 -0.54 -6.54
C THR A 289 -3.80 -0.91 -5.07
N VAL A 290 -3.73 0.09 -4.20
CA VAL A 290 -3.67 -0.07 -2.74
C VAL A 290 -4.91 0.55 -2.12
N MET A 291 -5.62 -0.22 -1.29
CA MET A 291 -6.80 0.21 -0.54
C MET A 291 -6.46 0.24 0.95
N ALA A 292 -6.19 1.42 1.49
CA ALA A 292 -5.74 1.61 2.87
C ALA A 292 -6.87 2.15 3.77
N LEU A 293 -7.30 1.37 4.75
CA LEU A 293 -8.56 1.54 5.48
C LEU A 293 -8.34 1.56 7.00
N ALA A 294 -8.66 2.70 7.63
CA ALA A 294 -8.71 2.85 9.09
C ALA A 294 -7.44 2.38 9.84
N THR A 295 -6.25 2.62 9.27
CA THR A 295 -4.99 2.20 9.89
C THR A 295 -3.81 3.13 9.60
N GLN A 296 -3.71 4.24 10.36
CA GLN A 296 -2.68 5.24 10.11
C GLN A 296 -1.24 4.67 10.02
N LEU A 297 -0.84 3.79 10.95
CA LEU A 297 0.50 3.22 10.98
C LEU A 297 0.81 2.43 9.69
N HIS A 298 -0.04 1.46 9.35
CA HIS A 298 0.19 0.60 8.19
C HIS A 298 -0.02 1.36 6.87
N THR A 299 -0.99 2.27 6.80
CA THR A 299 -1.20 3.13 5.62
C THR A 299 0.07 3.93 5.31
N ILE A 300 0.69 4.55 6.31
CA ILE A 300 1.94 5.31 6.12
C ILE A 300 3.09 4.38 5.74
N ALA A 301 3.24 3.24 6.42
CA ALA A 301 4.30 2.28 6.11
C ALA A 301 4.21 1.82 4.65
N VAL A 302 3.01 1.45 4.19
CA VAL A 302 2.78 1.02 2.81
C VAL A 302 2.93 2.18 1.82
N GLY A 303 2.46 3.39 2.15
CA GLY A 303 2.71 4.58 1.34
C GLY A 303 4.19 4.83 1.07
N ASN A 304 5.04 4.71 2.09
CA ASN A 304 6.49 4.82 1.95
C ASN A 304 7.11 3.71 1.06
N MET A 305 6.41 2.58 0.92
CA MET A 305 6.82 1.45 0.08
C MET A 305 6.14 1.43 -1.28
N THR A 306 5.28 2.40 -1.62
CA THR A 306 4.48 2.37 -2.86
C THR A 306 4.94 3.48 -3.82
N PRO A 307 5.55 3.15 -4.96
CA PRO A 307 5.80 4.14 -6.00
C PRO A 307 4.50 4.60 -6.66
N SER A 308 4.52 5.77 -7.31
CA SER A 308 3.37 6.31 -8.07
C SER A 308 3.10 5.55 -9.38
N TYR A 309 3.99 4.64 -9.77
CA TYR A 309 3.95 3.91 -11.02
C TYR A 309 4.47 2.47 -10.83
N THR A 310 4.12 1.61 -11.77
CA THR A 310 4.66 0.25 -11.86
C THR A 310 4.73 -0.18 -13.32
N PHE A 311 5.43 -1.29 -13.56
CA PHE A 311 5.54 -1.89 -14.88
C PHE A 311 4.50 -2.99 -15.07
N THR A 312 3.83 -3.01 -16.22
CA THR A 312 3.02 -4.15 -16.64
C THR A 312 3.91 -5.34 -16.99
N LYS A 313 3.32 -6.52 -17.18
CA LYS A 313 4.06 -7.72 -17.61
C LYS A 313 4.72 -7.53 -18.98
N GLU A 314 4.15 -6.65 -19.80
CA GLU A 314 4.63 -6.27 -21.13
C GLU A 314 5.67 -5.13 -21.09
N GLY A 315 6.07 -4.67 -19.90
CA GLY A 315 7.08 -3.62 -19.72
C GLY A 315 6.57 -2.19 -19.89
N GLN A 316 5.25 -1.98 -20.01
CA GLN A 316 4.69 -0.63 -20.09
C GLN A 316 4.56 -0.01 -18.70
N ILE A 317 4.80 1.30 -18.60
CA ILE A 317 4.62 2.02 -17.34
C ILE A 317 3.15 2.39 -17.18
N ARG A 318 2.60 2.13 -15.99
CA ARG A 318 1.22 2.47 -15.61
C ARG A 318 1.17 3.10 -14.22
N PRO A 319 0.12 3.87 -13.88
CA PRO A 319 -0.02 4.42 -12.54
C PRO A 319 -0.35 3.33 -11.52
N VAL A 320 0.09 3.58 -10.28
CA VAL A 320 -0.38 2.86 -9.09
C VAL A 320 -1.41 3.75 -8.41
N PHE A 321 -2.60 3.21 -8.18
CA PHE A 321 -3.66 3.92 -7.47
C PHE A 321 -3.54 3.66 -5.98
N PHE A 322 -3.53 4.71 -5.16
CA PHE A 322 -3.50 4.58 -3.72
C PHE A 322 -4.75 5.25 -3.15
N TYR A 323 -5.63 4.49 -2.53
CA TYR A 323 -6.82 5.01 -1.85
C TYR A 323 -6.63 4.95 -0.34
N SER A 324 -6.88 6.06 0.35
CA SER A 324 -6.89 6.14 1.80
C SER A 324 -8.30 6.45 2.28
N VAL A 325 -8.86 5.58 3.12
CA VAL A 325 -10.21 5.72 3.68
C VAL A 325 -10.12 5.78 5.20
N ASP A 326 -10.50 6.91 5.76
CA ASP A 326 -10.52 7.13 7.21
C ASP A 326 -11.61 8.15 7.56
N MET A 327 -12.13 8.12 8.79
CA MET A 327 -13.07 9.14 9.26
C MET A 327 -12.35 10.41 9.73
N SER A 328 -11.03 10.34 9.94
CA SER A 328 -10.19 11.40 10.48
C SER A 328 -9.41 12.13 9.38
N GLU A 329 -9.69 13.42 9.23
CA GLU A 329 -8.93 14.32 8.35
C GLU A 329 -7.43 14.35 8.71
N PHE A 330 -7.09 14.14 9.98
CA PHE A 330 -5.69 14.13 10.43
C PHE A 330 -4.88 12.99 9.81
N VAL A 331 -5.48 11.80 9.70
CA VAL A 331 -4.81 10.61 9.14
C VAL A 331 -4.56 10.81 7.65
N ILE A 332 -5.57 11.30 6.94
CA ILE A 332 -5.51 11.59 5.50
C ILE A 332 -4.43 12.65 5.21
N ASN A 333 -4.44 13.76 5.96
CA ASN A 333 -3.46 14.83 5.76
C ASN A 333 -2.02 14.38 6.07
N LYS A 334 -1.83 13.49 7.06
CA LYS A 334 -0.50 12.93 7.38
C LYS A 334 0.09 12.13 6.22
N LEU A 335 -0.73 11.38 5.47
CA LEU A 335 -0.28 10.62 4.32
C LEU A 335 0.15 11.55 3.17
N ALA A 336 -0.68 12.53 2.84
CA ALA A 336 -0.35 13.54 1.82
C ALA A 336 0.94 14.31 2.17
N ASN A 337 1.14 14.63 3.45
CA ASN A 337 2.34 15.33 3.94
C ASN A 337 3.60 14.45 4.00
N ARG A 338 3.51 13.14 3.76
CA ARG A 338 4.66 12.21 3.74
C ARG A 338 5.00 11.71 2.33
N GLY A 339 4.73 12.54 1.32
CA GLY A 339 5.18 12.28 -0.04
C GLY A 339 4.29 11.34 -0.86
N SER A 340 3.19 10.80 -0.30
CA SER A 340 2.18 10.05 -1.06
C SER A 340 1.22 11.00 -1.80
N LEU A 341 1.77 11.89 -2.63
CA LEU A 341 1.03 12.95 -3.33
C LEU A 341 0.01 12.40 -4.35
N SER A 342 0.15 11.13 -4.75
CA SER A 342 -0.78 10.42 -5.64
C SER A 342 -1.97 9.77 -4.92
N ALA A 343 -2.03 9.82 -3.58
CA ALA A 343 -3.08 9.17 -2.82
C ALA A 343 -4.44 9.90 -2.91
N ARG A 344 -5.47 9.17 -3.34
CA ARG A 344 -6.86 9.60 -3.34
C ARG A 344 -7.48 9.31 -1.98
N SER A 345 -8.08 10.30 -1.34
CA SER A 345 -8.58 10.16 0.03
C SER A 345 -10.10 10.25 0.07
N ILE A 346 -10.74 9.32 0.78
CA ILE A 346 -12.19 9.31 1.00
C ILE A 346 -12.43 9.43 2.52
N LEU A 347 -13.08 10.54 2.92
CA LEU A 347 -13.37 10.80 4.33
C LEU A 347 -14.73 10.22 4.69
N THR A 348 -14.76 9.05 5.32
CA THR A 348 -15.99 8.35 5.70
C THR A 348 -15.75 7.29 6.77
N ASN A 349 -16.81 6.76 7.37
CA ASN A 349 -16.72 5.53 8.16
C ASN A 349 -16.32 4.35 7.24
N VAL A 350 -15.30 3.60 7.65
CA VAL A 350 -14.76 2.48 6.90
C VAL A 350 -15.77 1.32 6.72
N GLN A 351 -16.67 1.15 7.67
CA GLN A 351 -17.73 0.13 7.63
C GLN A 351 -18.73 0.45 6.52
N ASP A 352 -19.22 1.70 6.50
CA ASP A 352 -20.11 2.20 5.45
C ASP A 352 -19.43 2.15 4.08
N PHE A 353 -18.13 2.47 4.01
CA PHE A 353 -17.35 2.38 2.78
C PHE A 353 -17.31 0.96 2.22
N LEU A 354 -17.04 -0.05 3.06
CA LEU A 354 -16.96 -1.45 2.62
C LEU A 354 -18.31 -1.95 2.09
N VAL A 355 -19.39 -1.71 2.85
CA VAL A 355 -20.75 -2.09 2.44
C VAL A 355 -21.17 -1.37 1.15
N THR A 356 -20.86 -0.08 1.06
CA THR A 356 -21.15 0.72 -0.15
C THR A 356 -20.35 0.23 -1.35
N THR A 357 -19.08 -0.15 -1.15
CA THR A 357 -18.20 -0.65 -2.20
C THR A 357 -18.65 -2.02 -2.70
N ALA A 358 -18.97 -2.96 -1.81
CA ALA A 358 -19.52 -4.27 -2.18
C ALA A 358 -20.81 -4.09 -3.00
N ARG A 359 -21.76 -3.29 -2.50
CA ARG A 359 -23.00 -2.97 -3.21
C ARG A 359 -22.75 -2.32 -4.58
N GLY A 360 -21.83 -1.37 -4.66
CA GLY A 360 -21.47 -0.67 -5.90
C GLY A 360 -20.80 -1.58 -6.94
N LEU A 361 -20.12 -2.63 -6.48
CA LEU A 361 -19.57 -3.69 -7.32
C LEU A 361 -20.61 -4.75 -7.72
N GLY A 362 -21.73 -4.82 -7.01
CA GLY A 362 -22.84 -5.74 -7.27
C GLY A 362 -22.66 -7.10 -6.61
N ILE A 363 -21.99 -7.12 -5.44
CA ILE A 363 -21.66 -8.32 -4.66
C ILE A 363 -22.20 -8.23 -3.23
#